data_AF-A0A929Y0C8-F1
#
_entry.id   AF-A0A929Y0C8-F1
#
_cell.length_a   1.000
_cell.length_b   1.000
_cell.length_c   1.000
_cell.angle_alpha   90.00
_cell.angle_beta   90.00
_cell.angle_gamma   90.00
#
_symmetry.space_group_name_H-M   'P 1'
#
loop_
_entity.id
_entity.type
_entity.pdbx_description
1 polymer ?
#
loop_
_entity_poly.entity_id
_entity_poly.type
_entity_poly.pdbx_seq_one_letter_code
_entity_poly.pdbx_strand_id
1 'polypeptide(L)'
;MRCKNCGSMNADGAKFCESCGAALESVNKQQSQSNTESKVSNPTGSPGSSKKLPKNIILGAAGAVAVLFIIVIVAFAMNSGKVIDLNKYISFESSGYDGYGKASISVDWDKLEKDYGKKVKYSSKGKKEYGVLTYAFEPMSVLRDAVSEISLDKSEKLSNGDKVKYTWKVSDDTTKSINYKLKYKDGEFEIKKLNELSKFDPFENVKLSFSGIAPNGKAEIAYSGNDTLNKNNFKLDKFDKLKNNDTVTVSLDLDEDKIASMADRYGRIPEKMSQTYTVSGLETYVTQYSELPQDFIKEVNDKAKEVVKEYTDSAYGEGTTLSDLKYEGYVLKTDLDEVYNGLYIVYSRVLTSTDSKYVTTKMYYPVAFRTLMLTDKVTYKSGPEIIGKSSYVTGDSKESKGYKRPHDFLERYRSESVTAGDGFEKFEHESYVHKLEDMTDEYRKSLQDQARLTLDAYIAKDYKPNMQVSDIQFVGEYLLYTSDDKEQFNGTNIYYVIFSANLSDANGKFPTTTIYYPVEYTYVMKLSDEDFLTANRSDIALNYLSLPNTWDTTRGYADGNEMYKNLISGRDKLYEHQVSDSLKQFGE
;
A
#
# COMPACT_ATOMS: atom_id res chain seq x y z
N MET A 1 14.36 43.57 2.27
CA MET A 1 14.81 44.99 2.28
C MET A 1 14.44 45.76 3.57
N ARG A 2 15.28 46.70 4.05
CA ARG A 2 15.06 47.46 5.31
C ARG A 2 14.34 48.80 5.05
N CYS A 3 13.28 49.10 5.81
CA CYS A 3 12.50 50.32 5.65
C CYS A 3 13.31 51.56 6.03
N LYS A 4 13.43 52.53 5.11
CA LYS A 4 14.13 53.79 5.37
C LYS A 4 13.37 54.71 6.34
N ASN A 5 12.06 54.51 6.52
CA ASN A 5 11.23 55.36 7.37
C ASN A 5 11.21 54.90 8.84
N CYS A 6 11.10 53.59 9.11
CA CYS A 6 11.03 53.07 10.50
C CYS A 6 12.11 52.03 10.84
N GLY A 7 12.96 51.64 9.88
CA GLY A 7 14.07 50.72 10.11
C GLY A 7 13.72 49.23 10.18
N SER A 8 12.45 48.84 10.04
CA SER A 8 12.03 47.42 10.07
C SER A 8 12.51 46.64 8.84
N MET A 9 12.74 45.33 9.00
CA MET A 9 13.10 44.44 7.90
C MET A 9 11.83 43.93 7.22
N ASN A 10 11.76 43.97 5.88
CA ASN A 10 10.60 43.55 5.07
C ASN A 10 11.04 42.57 3.97
N ALA A 11 10.11 41.76 3.45
CA ALA A 11 10.37 40.81 2.36
C ALA A 11 10.87 41.50 1.08
N ASP A 12 11.68 40.80 0.27
CA ASP A 12 12.21 41.34 -0.98
C ASP A 12 11.10 41.45 -2.04
N GLY A 13 10.93 42.66 -2.61
CA GLY A 13 9.83 42.97 -3.53
C GLY A 13 8.57 43.54 -2.87
N ALA A 14 8.53 43.63 -1.52
CA ALA A 14 7.47 44.31 -0.80
C ALA A 14 7.39 45.78 -1.22
N LYS A 15 6.22 46.23 -1.66
CA LYS A 15 6.00 47.60 -2.13
C LYS A 15 5.78 48.60 -0.98
N PHE A 16 5.39 48.10 0.19
CA PHE A 16 5.14 48.90 1.39
C PHE A 16 5.68 48.17 2.62
N CYS A 17 6.04 48.96 3.63
CA CYS A 17 6.59 48.47 4.88
C CYS A 17 5.48 47.89 5.75
N GLU A 18 5.60 46.62 6.13
CA GLU A 18 4.60 45.88 6.92
C GLU A 18 4.36 46.53 8.30
N SER A 19 5.36 47.21 8.85
CA SER A 19 5.26 47.83 10.17
C SER A 19 4.68 49.25 10.19
N CYS A 20 4.81 50.03 9.11
CA CYS A 20 4.45 51.46 9.14
C CYS A 20 3.75 51.97 7.87
N GLY A 21 3.52 51.09 6.88
CA GLY A 21 2.85 51.42 5.63
C GLY A 21 3.67 52.27 4.65
N ALA A 22 4.89 52.68 5.02
CA ALA A 22 5.74 53.50 4.14
C ALA A 22 6.12 52.73 2.87
N ALA A 23 6.00 53.37 1.72
CA ALA A 23 6.42 52.80 0.45
C ALA A 23 7.92 52.42 0.49
N LEU A 24 8.22 51.22 0.02
CA LEU A 24 9.57 50.69 -0.06
C LEU A 24 10.01 50.75 -1.53
N GLU A 25 11.09 51.48 -1.81
CA GLU A 25 11.62 51.63 -3.17
C GLU A 25 12.10 50.27 -3.71
N SER A 26 11.39 49.69 -4.67
CA SER A 26 11.86 48.52 -5.39
C SER A 26 13.11 48.88 -6.19
N VAL A 27 14.26 48.32 -5.81
CA VAL A 27 15.47 48.41 -6.64
C VAL A 27 15.23 47.55 -7.89
N ASN A 28 14.91 48.20 -9.01
CA ASN A 28 15.07 47.58 -10.32
C ASN A 28 16.55 47.24 -10.48
N LYS A 29 16.89 45.96 -10.36
CA LYS A 29 18.19 45.44 -10.79
C LYS A 29 18.29 45.65 -12.31
N GLN A 30 18.83 46.79 -12.72
CA GLN A 30 19.61 46.82 -13.95
C GLN A 30 20.74 45.81 -13.76
N GLN A 31 20.74 44.81 -14.64
CA GLN A 31 21.73 43.77 -14.73
C GLN A 31 23.04 44.41 -15.18
N SER A 32 23.88 44.81 -14.22
CA SER A 32 25.30 45.08 -14.48
C SER A 32 25.97 43.73 -14.72
N GLN A 33 26.13 43.35 -15.99
CA GLN A 33 27.03 42.28 -16.39
C GLN A 33 28.45 42.67 -15.96
N SER A 34 29.07 41.79 -15.16
CA SER A 34 30.51 41.79 -14.93
C SER A 34 31.24 41.57 -16.25
N ASN A 35 32.29 42.34 -16.46
CA ASN A 35 33.32 42.07 -17.45
C ASN A 35 33.77 40.60 -17.37
N THR A 36 33.65 39.89 -18.49
CA THR A 36 34.66 38.91 -18.88
C THR A 36 34.92 39.14 -20.35
N GLU A 37 36.17 39.48 -20.64
CA GLU A 37 36.70 39.68 -21.99
C GLU A 37 36.45 38.43 -22.83
N SER A 38 35.89 38.62 -24.02
CA SER A 38 36.32 37.90 -25.23
C SER A 38 35.86 38.66 -26.46
N LYS A 39 36.88 39.21 -27.12
CA LYS A 39 36.98 39.80 -28.46
C LYS A 39 36.16 39.02 -29.50
N VAL A 40 35.47 39.72 -30.42
CA VAL A 40 35.64 39.62 -31.89
C VAL A 40 34.46 40.28 -32.67
N SER A 41 34.84 41.28 -33.49
CA SER A 41 34.30 41.77 -34.78
C SER A 41 32.82 42.21 -34.97
N ASN A 42 32.70 43.51 -35.26
CA ASN A 42 31.77 44.17 -36.22
C ASN A 42 31.97 43.66 -37.68
N PRO A 43 31.22 44.10 -38.74
CA PRO A 43 30.20 45.18 -38.82
C PRO A 43 28.97 44.92 -39.76
N THR A 44 28.14 45.97 -39.87
CA THR A 44 27.50 46.49 -41.11
C THR A 44 26.02 46.14 -41.38
N GLY A 45 25.18 47.19 -41.53
CA GLY A 45 23.87 47.09 -42.18
C GLY A 45 22.86 48.17 -41.78
N SER A 46 22.95 49.36 -42.38
CA SER A 46 21.84 50.32 -42.61
C SER A 46 21.66 50.36 -44.15
N PRO A 47 20.51 50.72 -44.80
CA PRO A 47 19.51 51.72 -44.37
C PRO A 47 18.04 51.46 -44.80
N GLY A 48 17.12 52.38 -44.41
CA GLY A 48 15.81 52.55 -45.07
C GLY A 48 14.67 52.99 -44.15
N SER A 49 14.47 54.31 -43.95
CA SER A 49 13.30 55.12 -44.37
C SER A 49 11.91 54.59 -43.92
N SER A 50 10.96 55.35 -43.37
CA SER A 50 10.80 56.79 -43.15
C SER A 50 9.51 57.05 -42.35
N LYS A 51 9.55 58.03 -41.43
CA LYS A 51 8.50 59.05 -41.13
C LYS A 51 7.08 58.56 -40.78
N LYS A 52 6.69 58.65 -39.49
CA LYS A 52 5.97 59.80 -38.85
C LYS A 52 5.38 59.42 -37.48
N LEU A 53 5.57 60.32 -36.50
CA LEU A 53 4.84 60.38 -35.21
C LEU A 53 3.34 60.72 -35.43
N PRO A 54 2.45 60.35 -34.49
CA PRO A 54 2.12 61.27 -33.40
C PRO A 54 1.92 60.64 -32.01
N LYS A 55 2.38 61.41 -31.00
CA LYS A 55 1.94 61.57 -29.61
C LYS A 55 0.96 60.53 -29.03
N ASN A 56 1.42 59.80 -28.01
CA ASN A 56 0.64 59.50 -26.81
C ASN A 56 1.60 59.44 -25.60
N ILE A 57 1.39 60.36 -24.66
CA ILE A 57 2.08 60.42 -23.36
C ILE A 57 1.49 59.30 -22.51
N ILE A 58 2.26 58.24 -22.27
CA ILE A 58 1.96 57.25 -21.22
C ILE A 58 2.72 57.72 -19.98
N LEU A 59 2.01 58.44 -19.11
CA LEU A 59 2.48 58.73 -17.76
C LEU A 59 2.35 57.44 -16.94
N GLY A 60 3.50 56.81 -16.68
CA GLY A 60 3.63 55.76 -15.68
C GLY A 60 3.32 56.33 -14.30
N ALA A 61 2.26 55.85 -13.68
CA ALA A 61 1.89 56.23 -12.32
C ALA A 61 2.58 55.28 -11.34
N ALA A 62 3.56 55.83 -10.62
CA ALA A 62 4.13 55.26 -9.41
C ALA A 62 3.04 55.04 -8.36
N GLY A 63 3.05 53.86 -7.73
CA GLY A 63 2.04 53.42 -6.77
C GLY A 63 2.11 54.19 -5.45
N ALA A 64 1.40 55.31 -5.40
CA ALA A 64 0.80 55.79 -4.18
C ALA A 64 -0.44 54.92 -3.89
N VAL A 65 -0.60 54.45 -2.66
CA VAL A 65 -1.93 54.06 -2.16
C VAL A 65 -2.75 55.34 -2.19
N ALA A 66 -3.45 55.55 -3.30
CA ALA A 66 -4.33 56.68 -3.47
C ALA A 66 -5.58 56.37 -2.65
N VAL A 67 -5.67 56.95 -1.45
CA VAL A 67 -6.97 57.34 -0.90
C VAL A 67 -7.56 58.31 -1.92
N LEU A 68 -8.37 57.77 -2.83
CA LEU A 68 -8.93 58.51 -3.94
C LEU A 68 -10.13 59.29 -3.42
N PHE A 69 -9.89 60.51 -2.96
CA PHE A 69 -10.93 61.47 -2.58
C PHE A 69 -11.81 61.77 -3.79
N ILE A 70 -12.99 61.15 -3.87
CA ILE A 70 -14.03 61.59 -4.80
C ILE A 70 -14.87 62.64 -4.08
N ILE A 71 -14.44 63.91 -4.17
CA ILE A 71 -15.29 65.04 -3.80
C ILE A 71 -16.31 65.24 -4.92
N VAL A 72 -17.52 64.68 -4.77
CA VAL A 72 -18.64 65.03 -5.65
C VAL A 72 -19.13 66.42 -5.27
N ILE A 73 -18.64 67.45 -5.97
CA ILE A 73 -19.16 68.81 -5.84
C ILE A 73 -20.48 68.90 -6.62
N VAL A 74 -21.60 68.74 -5.92
CA VAL A 74 -22.93 69.09 -6.45
C VAL A 74 -23.05 70.62 -6.44
N ALA A 75 -22.78 71.25 -7.58
CA ALA A 75 -23.03 72.67 -7.78
C ALA A 75 -24.54 72.91 -7.96
N PHE A 76 -25.19 73.55 -6.98
CA PHE A 76 -26.51 74.15 -7.20
C PHE A 76 -26.76 75.41 -6.37
N ALA A 77 -27.48 76.31 -7.04
CA ALA A 77 -27.83 77.71 -6.81
C ALA A 77 -27.90 78.25 -5.37
N MET A 78 -27.47 79.50 -5.22
CA MET A 78 -27.58 80.36 -4.04
C MET A 78 -29.06 80.49 -3.61
N ASN A 79 -29.36 80.07 -2.38
CA ASN A 79 -30.65 80.34 -1.75
C ASN A 79 -30.47 81.50 -0.77
N SER A 80 -31.31 82.54 -0.88
CA SER A 80 -31.23 83.82 -0.17
C SER A 80 -31.80 83.77 1.28
N GLY A 81 -31.70 82.63 1.96
CA GLY A 81 -32.11 82.45 3.36
C GLY A 81 -31.00 81.84 4.24
N LYS A 82 -31.03 82.05 5.56
CA LYS A 82 -30.07 81.45 6.53
C LYS A 82 -30.26 79.93 6.67
N VAL A 83 -29.82 79.16 5.67
CA VAL A 83 -29.90 77.68 5.64
C VAL A 83 -28.52 77.09 5.34
N ILE A 84 -28.09 76.10 6.12
CA ILE A 84 -26.88 75.30 5.87
C ILE A 84 -27.32 73.92 5.38
N ASP A 85 -26.87 73.53 4.18
CA ASP A 85 -27.15 72.21 3.59
C ASP A 85 -26.02 71.25 3.93
N LEU A 86 -26.22 70.37 4.92
CA LEU A 86 -25.20 69.47 5.46
C LEU A 86 -24.76 68.40 4.45
N ASN A 87 -25.63 68.02 3.51
CA ASN A 87 -25.27 67.08 2.44
C ASN A 87 -24.15 67.62 1.52
N LYS A 88 -23.88 68.94 1.52
CA LYS A 88 -22.77 69.54 0.77
C LYS A 88 -21.40 69.36 1.44
N TYR A 89 -21.40 68.87 2.67
CA TYR A 89 -20.23 68.71 3.53
C TYR A 89 -19.99 67.25 3.91
N ILE A 90 -20.56 66.28 3.19
CA ILE A 90 -20.24 64.86 3.40
C ILE A 90 -19.02 64.46 2.57
N SER A 91 -18.10 63.73 3.19
CA SER A 91 -17.02 63.00 2.52
C SER A 91 -17.35 61.52 2.57
N PHE A 92 -17.35 60.88 1.40
CA PHE A 92 -17.55 59.44 1.25
C PHE A 92 -16.28 58.83 0.66
N GLU A 93 -15.78 57.79 1.32
CA GLU A 93 -14.56 57.10 0.91
C GLU A 93 -14.82 55.60 0.79
N SER A 94 -14.37 55.02 -0.31
CA SER A 94 -14.37 53.57 -0.51
C SER A 94 -12.96 53.09 -0.81
N SER A 95 -12.56 51.96 -0.23
CA SER A 95 -11.23 51.38 -0.38
C SER A 95 -11.29 49.86 -0.34
N GLY A 96 -10.16 49.22 -0.68
CA GLY A 96 -10.05 47.77 -0.71
C GLY A 96 -10.33 47.17 -2.07
N TYR A 97 -10.71 45.89 -2.06
CA TYR A 97 -10.90 45.07 -3.27
C TYR A 97 -12.38 44.77 -3.51
N ASP A 98 -12.74 44.55 -4.76
CA ASP A 98 -14.09 44.16 -5.15
C ASP A 98 -14.54 42.88 -4.41
N GLY A 99 -15.72 42.91 -3.78
CA GLY A 99 -16.23 41.86 -2.88
C GLY A 99 -15.78 41.98 -1.42
N TYR A 100 -14.68 42.69 -1.15
CA TYR A 100 -14.08 42.88 0.17
C TYR A 100 -13.90 44.37 0.52
N GLY A 101 -14.60 45.24 -0.20
CA GLY A 101 -14.46 46.68 -0.07
C GLY A 101 -14.99 47.20 1.25
N LYS A 102 -14.40 48.32 1.69
CA LYS A 102 -14.79 49.06 2.89
C LYS A 102 -15.23 50.46 2.50
N ALA A 103 -16.24 50.98 3.20
CA ALA A 103 -16.72 52.34 3.03
C ALA A 103 -16.78 53.08 4.36
N SER A 104 -16.46 54.36 4.32
CA SER A 104 -16.62 55.28 5.44
C SER A 104 -17.30 56.56 4.96
N ILE A 105 -18.05 57.19 5.87
CA ILE A 105 -18.68 58.48 5.64
C ILE A 105 -18.37 59.40 6.82
N SER A 106 -18.07 60.66 6.51
CA SER A 106 -17.80 61.67 7.53
C SER A 106 -18.34 63.03 7.08
N VAL A 107 -18.43 63.96 8.01
CA VAL A 107 -18.75 65.37 7.72
C VAL A 107 -17.44 66.15 7.72
N ASP A 108 -17.20 66.89 6.64
CA ASP A 108 -16.09 67.83 6.46
C ASP A 108 -16.36 69.10 7.29
N TRP A 109 -16.14 68.97 8.60
CA TRP A 109 -16.35 70.03 9.58
C TRP A 109 -15.42 71.22 9.35
N ASP A 110 -14.20 70.98 8.87
CA ASP A 110 -13.22 72.03 8.60
C ASP A 110 -13.68 72.96 7.47
N LYS A 111 -14.20 72.39 6.38
CA LYS A 111 -14.78 73.16 5.28
C LYS A 111 -16.04 73.89 5.72
N LEU A 112 -16.89 73.26 6.51
CA LEU A 112 -18.10 73.89 7.03
C LEU A 112 -17.75 75.09 7.93
N GLU A 113 -16.76 74.94 8.82
CA GLU A 113 -16.25 76.01 9.68
C GLU A 113 -15.63 77.15 8.86
N LYS A 114 -14.88 76.83 7.81
CA LYS A 114 -14.34 77.85 6.89
C LYS A 114 -15.45 78.65 6.18
N ASP A 115 -16.52 77.99 5.76
CA ASP A 115 -17.61 78.62 5.02
C ASP A 115 -18.55 79.43 5.93
N TYR A 116 -18.78 78.97 7.16
CA TYR A 116 -19.84 79.47 8.04
C TYR A 116 -19.42 79.82 9.47
N GLY A 117 -18.24 79.44 9.97
CA GLY A 117 -17.85 79.60 11.38
C GLY A 117 -18.05 81.00 11.93
N LYS A 118 -17.57 82.02 11.22
CA LYS A 118 -17.78 83.45 11.59
C LYS A 118 -19.23 83.95 11.43
N LYS A 119 -20.06 83.22 10.70
CA LYS A 119 -21.45 83.59 10.37
C LYS A 119 -22.46 82.92 11.32
N VAL A 120 -22.14 81.73 11.84
CA VAL A 120 -22.98 81.00 12.80
C VAL A 120 -22.91 81.72 14.14
N LYS A 121 -24.07 82.02 14.71
CA LYS A 121 -24.24 82.67 16.00
C LYS A 121 -25.38 82.01 16.75
N TYR A 122 -25.40 82.14 18.07
CA TYR A 122 -26.55 81.72 18.87
C TYR A 122 -27.84 82.41 18.40
N SER A 123 -28.91 81.62 18.27
CA SER A 123 -30.28 82.13 18.12
C SER A 123 -30.76 82.73 19.45
N SER A 124 -31.93 83.39 19.44
CA SER A 124 -32.54 83.87 20.68
C SER A 124 -32.84 82.72 21.66
N LYS A 125 -33.21 81.54 21.16
CA LYS A 125 -33.39 80.33 21.98
C LYS A 125 -32.06 79.86 22.55
N GLY A 126 -31.02 79.74 21.71
CA GLY A 126 -29.70 79.31 22.16
C GLY A 126 -29.08 80.24 23.19
N LYS A 127 -29.23 81.57 23.05
CA LYS A 127 -28.78 82.53 24.07
C LYS A 127 -29.47 82.33 25.43
N LYS A 128 -30.76 81.96 25.42
CA LYS A 128 -31.54 81.69 26.63
C LYS A 128 -31.18 80.34 27.26
N GLU A 129 -30.96 79.33 26.43
CA GLU A 129 -30.70 77.94 26.84
C GLU A 129 -29.27 77.76 27.37
N TYR A 130 -28.29 78.34 26.70
CA TYR A 130 -26.88 78.25 27.10
C TYR A 130 -26.48 79.35 28.10
N GLY A 131 -27.17 80.50 28.13
CA GLY A 131 -26.92 81.56 29.11
C GLY A 131 -25.44 81.98 29.19
N VAL A 132 -24.82 81.87 30.35
CA VAL A 132 -23.38 82.16 30.57
C VAL A 132 -22.47 81.19 29.80
N LEU A 133 -22.94 79.98 29.49
CA LEU A 133 -22.16 79.00 28.71
C LEU A 133 -21.96 79.43 27.25
N THR A 134 -22.66 80.47 26.78
CA THR A 134 -22.39 81.07 25.47
C THR A 134 -20.98 81.67 25.33
N TYR A 135 -20.29 81.93 26.45
CA TYR A 135 -18.87 82.33 26.48
C TYR A 135 -17.90 81.14 26.43
N ALA A 136 -18.37 79.93 26.76
CA ALA A 136 -17.56 78.72 26.86
C ALA A 136 -17.67 77.81 25.63
N PHE A 137 -18.82 77.80 24.95
CA PHE A 137 -19.05 77.01 23.74
C PHE A 137 -19.20 77.91 22.52
N GLU A 138 -18.45 77.62 21.47
CA GLU A 138 -18.57 78.33 20.21
C GLU A 138 -19.87 77.92 19.50
N PRO A 139 -20.58 78.83 18.81
CA PRO A 139 -21.79 78.49 18.08
C PRO A 139 -21.63 77.36 17.06
N MET A 140 -20.42 77.17 16.51
CA MET A 140 -20.14 76.05 15.62
C MET A 140 -20.05 74.72 16.37
N SER A 141 -19.55 74.68 17.61
CA SER A 141 -19.55 73.44 18.40
C SER A 141 -20.97 72.96 18.65
N VAL A 142 -21.90 73.89 18.92
CA VAL A 142 -23.33 73.59 19.06
C VAL A 142 -23.96 73.05 17.77
N LEU A 143 -23.55 73.58 16.61
CA LEU A 143 -23.98 73.05 15.31
C LEU A 143 -23.46 71.61 15.13
N ARG A 144 -22.17 71.37 15.42
CA ARG A 144 -21.55 70.05 15.35
C ARG A 144 -22.25 69.05 16.25
N ASP A 145 -22.52 69.44 17.50
CA ASP A 145 -23.22 68.61 18.48
C ASP A 145 -24.67 68.31 18.10
N ALA A 146 -25.29 69.19 17.30
CA ALA A 146 -26.62 68.93 16.76
C ALA A 146 -26.63 67.75 15.77
N VAL A 147 -25.50 67.42 15.15
CA VAL A 147 -25.34 66.21 14.32
C VAL A 147 -24.79 65.09 15.18
N SER A 148 -25.70 64.25 15.68
CA SER A 148 -25.33 63.15 16.58
C SER A 148 -24.61 62.01 15.85
N GLU A 149 -25.01 61.70 14.61
CA GLU A 149 -24.41 60.60 13.84
C GLU A 149 -24.68 60.76 12.33
N ILE A 150 -23.76 60.28 11.51
CA ILE A 150 -24.01 59.89 10.12
C ILE A 150 -23.55 58.43 9.97
N SER A 151 -24.47 57.54 9.60
CA SER A 151 -24.24 56.08 9.62
C SER A 151 -24.49 55.45 8.26
N LEU A 152 -23.74 54.40 7.95
CA LEU A 152 -23.93 53.56 6.76
C LEU A 152 -24.72 52.30 7.15
N ASP A 153 -25.58 51.83 6.24
CA ASP A 153 -26.27 50.54 6.41
C ASP A 153 -25.34 49.33 6.22
N LYS A 154 -24.31 49.48 5.39
CA LYS A 154 -23.24 48.49 5.17
C LYS A 154 -21.90 49.19 4.93
N SER A 155 -20.88 48.83 5.69
CA SER A 155 -19.54 49.45 5.59
C SER A 155 -18.44 48.50 5.13
N GLU A 156 -18.72 47.20 4.98
CA GLU A 156 -17.73 46.17 4.64
C GLU A 156 -18.33 45.12 3.68
N LYS A 157 -17.49 44.26 3.09
CA LYS A 157 -17.88 43.26 2.08
C LYS A 157 -18.59 43.89 0.87
N LEU A 158 -18.09 45.05 0.44
CA LEU A 158 -18.67 45.85 -0.64
C LEU A 158 -18.04 45.51 -1.99
N SER A 159 -18.85 45.58 -3.04
CA SER A 159 -18.44 45.38 -4.44
C SER A 159 -18.68 46.62 -5.30
N ASN A 160 -17.96 46.77 -6.40
CA ASN A 160 -18.23 47.79 -7.41
C ASN A 160 -19.66 47.64 -7.93
N GLY A 161 -20.46 48.71 -7.85
CA GLY A 161 -21.89 48.72 -8.16
C GLY A 161 -22.82 48.57 -6.94
N ASP A 162 -22.30 48.19 -5.77
CA ASP A 162 -23.09 48.17 -4.53
C ASP A 162 -23.61 49.57 -4.21
N LYS A 163 -24.86 49.66 -3.73
CA LYS A 163 -25.44 50.91 -3.25
C LYS A 163 -25.47 50.91 -1.72
N VAL A 164 -24.71 51.82 -1.12
CA VAL A 164 -24.64 51.99 0.33
C VAL A 164 -25.47 53.20 0.74
N LYS A 165 -26.43 53.01 1.65
CA LYS A 165 -27.29 54.08 2.15
C LYS A 165 -26.65 54.75 3.35
N TYR A 166 -26.79 56.07 3.44
CA TYR A 166 -26.42 56.84 4.61
C TYR A 166 -27.63 57.52 5.23
N THR A 167 -27.66 57.51 6.57
CA THR A 167 -28.74 58.11 7.36
C THR A 167 -28.19 59.17 8.29
N TRP A 168 -28.82 60.34 8.32
CA TRP A 168 -28.51 61.41 9.25
C TRP A 168 -29.27 61.24 10.57
N LYS A 169 -28.57 61.42 11.69
CA LYS A 169 -29.22 61.62 13.00
C LYS A 169 -28.88 63.01 13.50
N VAL A 170 -29.89 63.89 13.51
CA VAL A 170 -29.75 65.30 13.88
C VAL A 170 -30.76 65.65 14.97
N SER A 171 -30.32 66.35 16.01
CA SER A 171 -31.17 66.82 17.10
C SER A 171 -31.97 68.05 16.68
N ASP A 172 -33.26 67.86 16.42
CA ASP A 172 -34.18 68.95 16.07
C ASP A 172 -34.23 70.07 17.13
N ASP A 173 -33.94 69.77 18.39
CA ASP A 173 -33.96 70.78 19.44
C ASP A 173 -32.67 71.61 19.50
N THR A 174 -31.52 70.93 19.38
CA THR A 174 -30.18 71.56 19.38
C THR A 174 -29.99 72.45 18.14
N THR A 175 -30.51 72.05 16.97
CA THR A 175 -30.42 72.87 15.75
C THR A 175 -31.10 74.23 15.87
N LYS A 176 -32.10 74.38 16.76
CA LYS A 176 -32.79 75.66 17.00
C LYS A 176 -31.94 76.65 17.80
N SER A 177 -30.83 76.22 18.39
CA SER A 177 -29.96 77.05 19.24
C SER A 177 -29.00 77.93 18.44
N ILE A 178 -28.89 77.71 17.13
CA ILE A 178 -28.09 78.52 16.20
C ILE A 178 -28.98 79.31 15.22
N ASN A 179 -28.42 80.38 14.65
CA ASN A 179 -29.12 81.31 13.75
C ASN A 179 -29.33 80.79 12.31
N TYR A 180 -28.97 79.53 12.01
CA TYR A 180 -29.16 78.87 10.72
C TYR A 180 -30.10 77.67 10.86
N LYS A 181 -30.96 77.46 9.86
CA LYS A 181 -31.70 76.20 9.70
C LYS A 181 -30.80 75.17 9.04
N LEU A 182 -30.71 73.96 9.58
CA LEU A 182 -30.00 72.86 8.93
C LEU A 182 -30.93 72.14 7.96
N LYS A 183 -30.43 71.87 6.75
CA LYS A 183 -31.06 71.02 5.75
C LYS A 183 -30.17 69.79 5.58
N TYR A 184 -30.77 68.62 5.70
CA TYR A 184 -30.11 67.34 5.53
C TYR A 184 -31.13 66.33 5.00
N LYS A 185 -30.68 65.34 4.25
CA LYS A 185 -31.50 64.28 3.69
C LYS A 185 -30.69 63.00 3.60
N ASP A 186 -31.31 61.88 3.96
CA ASP A 186 -30.74 60.56 3.73
C ASP A 186 -30.54 60.31 2.23
N GLY A 187 -29.57 59.46 1.90
CA GLY A 187 -29.20 59.20 0.52
C GLY A 187 -28.48 57.87 0.34
N GLU A 188 -27.95 57.68 -0.86
CA GLU A 188 -27.18 56.50 -1.23
C GLU A 188 -25.95 56.90 -2.06
N PHE A 189 -24.87 56.14 -1.92
CA PHE A 189 -23.70 56.19 -2.78
C PHE A 189 -23.52 54.84 -3.47
N GLU A 190 -23.15 54.89 -4.75
CA GLU A 190 -22.76 53.70 -5.50
C GLU A 190 -21.24 53.50 -5.36
N ILE A 191 -20.82 52.32 -4.92
CA ILE A 191 -19.41 51.95 -4.77
C ILE A 191 -18.76 51.82 -6.14
N LYS A 192 -17.62 52.48 -6.33
CA LYS A 192 -16.88 52.49 -7.60
C LYS A 192 -15.38 52.45 -7.34
N LYS A 193 -14.64 51.93 -8.31
CA LYS A 193 -13.17 51.91 -8.34
C LYS A 193 -12.51 51.13 -7.19
N LEU A 194 -13.20 50.14 -6.61
CA LEU A 194 -12.51 49.11 -5.83
C LEU A 194 -11.59 48.31 -6.75
N ASN A 195 -10.44 47.90 -6.23
CA ASN A 195 -9.44 47.16 -7.00
C ASN A 195 -9.94 45.75 -7.33
N GLU A 196 -9.60 45.24 -8.51
CA GLU A 196 -9.86 43.85 -8.84
C GLU A 196 -8.99 42.91 -8.00
N LEU A 197 -9.60 41.82 -7.53
CA LEU A 197 -8.94 40.82 -6.70
C LEU A 197 -8.32 39.72 -7.56
N SER A 198 -7.01 39.48 -7.40
CA SER A 198 -6.33 38.40 -8.13
C SER A 198 -6.62 37.03 -7.50
N LYS A 199 -6.46 35.95 -8.28
CA LYS A 199 -6.57 34.57 -7.79
C LYS A 199 -5.23 33.85 -7.87
N PHE A 200 -5.02 32.86 -7.01
CA PHE A 200 -3.87 31.97 -7.08
C PHE A 200 -4.28 30.52 -6.81
N ASP A 201 -3.55 29.55 -7.37
CA ASP A 201 -3.73 28.14 -7.05
C ASP A 201 -3.02 27.81 -5.73
N PRO A 202 -3.74 27.53 -4.64
CA PRO A 202 -3.11 27.23 -3.36
C PRO A 202 -2.44 25.85 -3.32
N PHE A 203 -2.71 24.97 -4.31
CA PHE A 203 -2.19 23.60 -4.37
C PHE A 203 -0.96 23.46 -5.28
N GLU A 204 -0.53 24.53 -5.97
CA GLU A 204 0.65 24.51 -6.84
C GLU A 204 1.92 24.03 -6.11
N ASN A 205 2.07 24.39 -4.83
CA ASN A 205 3.20 24.02 -3.99
C ASN A 205 2.90 22.88 -3.00
N VAL A 206 1.80 22.15 -3.20
CA VAL A 206 1.43 20.97 -2.40
C VAL A 206 1.96 19.73 -3.10
N LYS A 207 2.82 18.99 -2.41
CA LYS A 207 3.26 17.66 -2.81
C LYS A 207 2.69 16.63 -1.86
N LEU A 208 1.95 15.67 -2.40
CA LEU A 208 1.44 14.53 -1.65
C LEU A 208 2.38 13.33 -1.86
N SER A 209 2.84 12.73 -0.77
CA SER A 209 3.63 11.50 -0.79
C SER A 209 2.86 10.36 -0.16
N PHE A 210 2.93 9.19 -0.78
CA PHE A 210 2.33 7.95 -0.28
C PHE A 210 3.43 6.99 0.18
N SER A 211 3.21 6.31 1.29
CA SER A 211 4.17 5.35 1.86
C SER A 211 3.47 4.20 2.57
N GLY A 212 4.21 3.11 2.84
CA GLY A 212 3.68 1.91 3.48
C GLY A 212 3.17 0.88 2.48
N ILE A 213 2.56 -0.18 3.02
CA ILE A 213 2.06 -1.34 2.27
C ILE A 213 0.54 -1.28 2.27
N ALA A 214 -0.07 -1.27 1.08
CA ALA A 214 -1.52 -1.31 0.93
C ALA A 214 -2.09 -2.63 1.47
N PRO A 215 -3.27 -2.63 2.12
CA PRO A 215 -4.22 -1.53 2.24
C PRO A 215 -3.94 -0.58 3.42
N ASN A 216 -2.77 -0.63 4.05
CA ASN A 216 -2.40 0.19 5.21
C ASN A 216 -1.45 1.35 4.82
N GLY A 217 -1.54 1.85 3.59
CA GLY A 217 -0.75 2.98 3.12
C GLY A 217 -1.11 4.28 3.85
N LYS A 218 -0.18 5.23 3.84
CA LYS A 218 -0.29 6.55 4.47
C LYS A 218 -0.05 7.66 3.47
N ALA A 219 -0.72 8.79 3.67
CA ALA A 219 -0.51 10.02 2.91
C ALA A 219 0.11 11.10 3.79
N GLU A 220 1.08 11.83 3.23
CA GLU A 220 1.69 12.98 3.88
C GLU A 220 1.75 14.18 2.94
N ILE A 221 1.40 15.35 3.47
CA ILE A 221 1.52 16.63 2.78
C ILE A 221 2.90 17.24 3.05
N ALA A 222 3.62 17.55 1.98
CA ALA A 222 4.68 18.52 1.96
C ALA A 222 4.18 19.80 1.28
N TYR A 223 4.50 20.96 1.87
CA TYR A 223 4.16 22.26 1.31
C TYR A 223 5.41 23.14 1.30
N SER A 224 5.76 23.67 0.13
CA SER A 224 6.95 24.49 -0.10
C SER A 224 6.64 25.92 -0.56
N GLY A 225 5.39 26.35 -0.40
CA GLY A 225 4.98 27.70 -0.79
C GLY A 225 5.43 28.77 0.21
N ASN A 226 5.05 30.01 -0.08
CA ASN A 226 5.52 31.21 0.61
C ASN A 226 4.52 31.79 1.63
N ASP A 227 4.83 32.99 2.13
CA ASP A 227 4.20 33.78 3.20
C ASP A 227 2.66 33.93 3.17
N THR A 228 1.97 33.48 2.12
CA THR A 228 0.50 33.55 2.01
C THR A 228 -0.22 32.40 2.69
N LEU A 229 0.36 31.19 2.69
CA LEU A 229 -0.21 30.00 3.34
C LEU A 229 0.91 29.22 4.02
N ASN A 230 0.55 28.38 4.99
CA ASN A 230 1.48 27.46 5.64
C ASN A 230 0.94 26.02 5.59
N LYS A 231 1.78 25.03 5.92
CA LYS A 231 1.41 23.61 5.91
C LYS A 231 0.15 23.31 6.72
N ASN A 232 -0.09 24.02 7.83
CA ASN A 232 -1.25 23.79 8.70
C ASN A 232 -2.56 24.32 8.11
N ASN A 233 -2.51 25.10 7.03
CA ASN A 233 -3.70 25.48 6.28
C ASN A 233 -4.24 24.35 5.40
N PHE A 234 -3.54 23.23 5.28
CA PHE A 234 -3.97 22.10 4.46
C PHE A 234 -4.40 20.92 5.34
N LYS A 235 -5.53 20.31 5.00
CA LYS A 235 -6.08 19.13 5.66
C LYS A 235 -6.28 18.01 4.65
N LEU A 236 -6.02 16.78 5.08
CA LEU A 236 -6.39 15.57 4.35
C LEU A 236 -7.74 15.07 4.86
N ASP A 237 -8.58 14.60 3.96
CA ASP A 237 -9.78 13.83 4.31
C ASP A 237 -9.43 12.44 4.86
N LYS A 238 -8.36 11.83 4.34
CA LYS A 238 -7.83 10.51 4.73
C LYS A 238 -6.31 10.54 4.75
N PHE A 239 -5.70 9.97 5.79
CA PHE A 239 -4.25 9.93 5.94
C PHE A 239 -3.67 8.52 6.14
N ASP A 240 -4.49 7.52 6.43
CA ASP A 240 -4.10 6.13 6.63
C ASP A 240 -5.09 5.16 5.94
N LYS A 241 -4.77 3.87 5.98
CA LYS A 241 -5.56 2.77 5.39
C LYS A 241 -5.82 2.95 3.89
N LEU A 242 -4.81 3.44 3.18
CA LEU A 242 -4.88 3.71 1.75
C LEU A 242 -4.41 2.51 0.92
N LYS A 243 -5.05 2.31 -0.22
CA LYS A 243 -4.59 1.43 -1.31
C LYS A 243 -4.42 2.21 -2.62
N ASN A 244 -3.68 1.63 -3.56
CA ASN A 244 -3.58 2.19 -4.91
C ASN A 244 -4.98 2.35 -5.54
N ASN A 245 -5.17 3.45 -6.28
CA ASN A 245 -6.44 3.91 -6.86
C ASN A 245 -7.47 4.49 -5.87
N ASP A 246 -7.18 4.57 -4.57
CA ASP A 246 -7.97 5.41 -3.68
C ASP A 246 -7.80 6.89 -4.05
N THR A 247 -8.76 7.71 -3.64
CA THR A 247 -8.69 9.17 -3.78
C THR A 247 -8.49 9.82 -2.42
N VAL A 248 -7.55 10.75 -2.35
CA VAL A 248 -7.28 11.60 -1.20
C VAL A 248 -7.49 13.05 -1.60
N THR A 249 -8.22 13.80 -0.79
CA THR A 249 -8.52 15.22 -1.03
C THR A 249 -7.76 16.08 -0.04
N VAL A 250 -6.97 17.02 -0.56
CA VAL A 250 -6.36 18.10 0.21
C VAL A 250 -7.31 19.29 0.17
N SER A 251 -7.73 19.78 1.33
CA SER A 251 -8.59 20.96 1.47
C SER A 251 -7.91 22.08 2.26
N LEU A 252 -8.23 23.32 1.93
CA LEU A 252 -7.83 24.49 2.71
C LEU A 252 -8.70 24.67 3.96
N ASP A 253 -8.05 24.83 5.10
CA ASP A 253 -8.66 25.17 6.39
C ASP A 253 -8.67 26.68 6.62
N LEU A 254 -9.43 27.39 5.79
CA LEU A 254 -9.60 28.84 5.87
C LEU A 254 -11.09 29.16 6.04
N ASP A 255 -11.38 29.97 7.05
CA ASP A 255 -12.68 30.60 7.24
C ASP A 255 -12.77 31.90 6.41
N GLU A 256 -13.96 32.49 6.37
CA GLU A 256 -14.24 33.71 5.60
C GLU A 256 -13.36 34.89 6.06
N ASP A 257 -13.09 35.00 7.36
CA ASP A 257 -12.28 36.08 7.92
C ASP A 257 -10.81 35.97 7.50
N LYS A 258 -10.25 34.76 7.46
CA LYS A 258 -8.91 34.52 6.92
C LYS A 258 -8.85 34.87 5.44
N ILE A 259 -9.83 34.46 4.64
CA ILE A 259 -9.89 34.79 3.21
C ILE A 259 -9.97 36.31 3.01
N ALA A 260 -10.80 37.01 3.78
CA ALA A 260 -10.89 38.46 3.76
C ALA A 260 -9.54 39.12 4.15
N SER A 261 -8.85 38.58 5.15
CA SER A 261 -7.53 39.06 5.54
C SER A 261 -6.47 38.86 4.44
N MET A 262 -6.60 37.82 3.61
CA MET A 262 -5.72 37.58 2.47
C MET A 262 -6.00 38.56 1.33
N ALA A 263 -7.28 38.86 1.07
CA ALA A 263 -7.67 39.89 0.12
C ALA A 263 -7.08 41.25 0.53
N ASP A 264 -7.22 41.65 1.80
CA ASP A 264 -6.71 42.91 2.32
C ASP A 264 -5.17 43.00 2.29
N ARG A 265 -4.46 41.95 2.70
CA ARG A 265 -2.98 41.97 2.84
C ARG A 265 -2.24 41.70 1.54
N TYR A 266 -2.74 40.78 0.72
CA TYR A 266 -2.03 40.27 -0.46
C TYR A 266 -2.71 40.63 -1.77
N GLY A 267 -3.94 41.17 -1.75
CA GLY A 267 -4.71 41.48 -2.96
C GLY A 267 -5.08 40.25 -3.79
N ARG A 268 -5.06 39.07 -3.16
CA ARG A 268 -5.36 37.80 -3.83
C ARG A 268 -6.03 36.79 -2.90
N ILE A 269 -6.87 35.94 -3.48
CA ILE A 269 -7.56 34.85 -2.78
C ILE A 269 -7.35 33.50 -3.48
N PRO A 270 -7.56 32.37 -2.79
CA PRO A 270 -7.51 31.05 -3.41
C PRO A 270 -8.51 30.92 -4.56
N GLU A 271 -8.09 30.34 -5.68
CA GLU A 271 -8.99 30.03 -6.80
C GLU A 271 -9.95 28.86 -6.50
N LYS A 272 -9.46 27.89 -5.72
CA LYS A 272 -10.18 26.67 -5.31
C LYS A 272 -9.84 26.32 -3.86
N MET A 273 -10.77 25.67 -3.17
CA MET A 273 -10.64 25.31 -1.75
C MET A 273 -10.19 23.87 -1.52
N SER A 274 -10.16 23.04 -2.55
CA SER A 274 -9.75 21.64 -2.48
C SER A 274 -9.16 21.12 -3.79
N GLN A 275 -8.30 20.11 -3.70
CA GLN A 275 -7.75 19.36 -4.83
C GLN A 275 -7.70 17.87 -4.47
N THR A 276 -8.13 17.01 -5.40
CA THR A 276 -8.10 15.56 -5.22
C THR A 276 -6.91 14.96 -5.95
N TYR A 277 -6.31 13.94 -5.33
CA TYR A 277 -5.16 13.19 -5.79
C TYR A 277 -5.49 11.70 -5.77
N THR A 278 -5.03 10.96 -6.78
CA THR A 278 -5.13 9.49 -6.81
C THR A 278 -3.91 8.89 -6.12
N VAL A 279 -4.15 7.96 -5.19
CA VAL A 279 -3.09 7.19 -4.52
C VAL A 279 -2.44 6.25 -5.52
N SER A 280 -1.12 6.33 -5.65
CA SER A 280 -0.33 5.45 -6.50
C SER A 280 1.06 5.23 -5.90
N GLY A 281 1.70 4.13 -6.30
CA GLY A 281 3.07 3.80 -5.89
C GLY A 281 3.19 3.17 -4.49
N LEU A 282 2.09 2.77 -3.85
CA LEU A 282 2.15 1.96 -2.63
C LEU A 282 2.54 0.52 -2.99
N GLU A 283 3.39 -0.09 -2.18
CA GLU A 283 3.69 -1.51 -2.29
C GLU A 283 2.46 -2.35 -1.89
N THR A 284 2.29 -3.49 -2.52
CA THR A 284 1.24 -4.48 -2.22
C THR A 284 1.87 -5.85 -2.05
N TYR A 285 1.24 -6.75 -1.31
CA TYR A 285 1.64 -8.16 -1.35
C TYR A 285 1.09 -8.81 -2.63
N VAL A 286 1.84 -9.74 -3.20
CA VAL A 286 1.29 -10.64 -4.23
C VAL A 286 0.23 -11.52 -3.56
N THR A 287 -0.99 -11.50 -4.08
CA THR A 287 -2.13 -12.25 -3.52
C THR A 287 -2.57 -13.41 -4.40
N GLN A 288 -2.14 -13.42 -5.66
CA GLN A 288 -2.51 -14.45 -6.65
C GLN A 288 -1.38 -14.68 -7.65
N TYR A 289 -1.32 -15.90 -8.19
CA TYR A 289 -0.23 -16.29 -9.10
C TYR A 289 -0.19 -15.47 -10.39
N SER A 290 -1.34 -15.02 -10.90
CA SER A 290 -1.44 -14.21 -12.12
C SER A 290 -0.77 -12.83 -12.02
N GLU A 291 -0.42 -12.38 -10.81
CA GLU A 291 0.35 -11.15 -10.59
C GLU A 291 1.86 -11.36 -10.80
N LEU A 292 2.33 -12.60 -10.96
CA LEU A 292 3.74 -12.93 -11.14
C LEU A 292 4.13 -12.88 -12.63
N PRO A 293 5.07 -12.01 -13.01
CA PRO A 293 5.60 -11.98 -14.37
C PRO A 293 6.35 -13.27 -14.74
N GLN A 294 6.32 -13.64 -16.02
CA GLN A 294 6.95 -14.88 -16.51
C GLN A 294 8.48 -14.89 -16.34
N ASP A 295 9.13 -13.73 -16.48
CA ASP A 295 10.56 -13.56 -16.23
C ASP A 295 10.90 -13.75 -14.74
N PHE A 296 10.06 -13.23 -13.83
CA PHE A 296 10.20 -13.49 -12.39
C PHE A 296 10.04 -14.99 -12.07
N ILE A 297 9.01 -15.65 -12.61
CA ILE A 297 8.79 -17.09 -12.44
C ILE A 297 10.00 -17.89 -12.91
N LYS A 298 10.55 -17.54 -14.08
CA LYS A 298 11.76 -18.18 -14.61
C LYS A 298 12.95 -17.98 -13.67
N GLU A 299 13.18 -16.76 -13.17
CA GLU A 299 14.26 -16.44 -12.25
C GLU A 299 14.20 -17.28 -10.96
N VAL A 300 13.04 -17.31 -10.30
CA VAL A 300 12.88 -18.07 -9.05
C VAL A 300 12.94 -19.57 -9.28
N ASN A 301 12.47 -20.06 -10.43
CA ASN A 301 12.57 -21.47 -10.79
C ASN A 301 14.03 -21.91 -11.02
N ASP A 302 14.81 -21.12 -11.79
CA ASP A 302 16.23 -21.38 -12.01
C ASP A 302 17.01 -21.40 -10.68
N LYS A 303 16.73 -20.44 -9.78
CA LYS A 303 17.32 -20.38 -8.42
C LYS A 303 16.92 -21.59 -7.58
N ALA A 304 15.65 -21.99 -7.59
CA ALA A 304 15.16 -23.13 -6.82
C ALA A 304 15.83 -24.43 -7.28
N LYS A 305 15.94 -24.62 -8.60
CA LYS A 305 16.62 -25.77 -9.20
C LYS A 305 18.07 -25.88 -8.73
N GLU A 306 18.81 -24.78 -8.75
CA GLU A 306 20.22 -24.72 -8.32
C GLU A 306 20.36 -25.08 -6.84
N VAL A 307 19.55 -24.46 -5.96
CA VAL A 307 19.59 -24.70 -4.52
C VAL A 307 19.26 -26.17 -4.18
N VAL A 308 18.25 -26.77 -4.82
CA VAL A 308 17.93 -28.19 -4.59
C VAL A 308 19.03 -29.09 -5.10
N LYS A 309 19.60 -28.79 -6.27
CA LYS A 309 20.72 -29.55 -6.82
C LYS A 309 21.93 -29.53 -5.88
N GLU A 310 22.38 -28.34 -5.46
CA GLU A 310 23.52 -28.19 -4.55
C GLU A 310 23.30 -28.92 -3.22
N TYR A 311 22.11 -28.77 -2.63
CA TYR A 311 21.78 -29.48 -1.40
C TYR A 311 21.80 -31.00 -1.60
N THR A 312 21.09 -31.52 -2.59
CA THR A 312 20.96 -32.98 -2.76
C THR A 312 22.26 -33.65 -3.19
N ASP A 313 23.09 -32.98 -3.99
CA ASP A 313 24.40 -33.50 -4.40
C ASP A 313 25.39 -33.58 -3.22
N SER A 314 25.17 -32.81 -2.14
CA SER A 314 26.02 -32.82 -0.94
C SER A 314 25.43 -33.59 0.25
N ALA A 315 24.10 -33.67 0.34
CA ALA A 315 23.39 -34.27 1.47
C ALA A 315 23.50 -35.80 1.49
N TYR A 316 23.65 -36.43 0.32
CA TYR A 316 23.63 -37.88 0.18
C TYR A 316 25.02 -38.40 -0.23
N GLY A 317 25.51 -39.42 0.48
CA GLY A 317 26.82 -40.03 0.23
C GLY A 317 26.77 -41.15 -0.81
N GLU A 318 27.91 -41.84 -1.02
CA GLU A 318 28.09 -42.91 -2.02
C GLU A 318 27.11 -44.10 -1.89
N GLY A 319 26.46 -44.25 -0.73
CA GLY A 319 25.42 -45.25 -0.47
C GLY A 319 24.05 -44.95 -1.13
N THR A 320 23.92 -43.85 -1.86
CA THR A 320 22.64 -43.36 -2.43
C THR A 320 22.84 -42.88 -3.86
N THR A 321 22.03 -43.38 -4.78
CA THR A 321 21.90 -42.83 -6.13
C THR A 321 20.70 -41.90 -6.22
N LEU A 322 20.84 -40.83 -7.00
CA LEU A 322 19.82 -39.80 -7.19
C LEU A 322 19.29 -39.84 -8.62
N SER A 323 17.97 -39.77 -8.78
CA SER A 323 17.38 -39.52 -10.10
C SER A 323 17.66 -38.10 -10.60
N ASP A 324 17.30 -37.85 -11.85
CA ASP A 324 17.17 -36.50 -12.35
C ASP A 324 16.19 -35.68 -11.49
N LEU A 325 16.48 -34.39 -11.42
CA LEU A 325 15.69 -33.43 -10.68
C LEU A 325 14.43 -33.09 -11.49
N LYS A 326 13.24 -33.37 -10.94
CA LYS A 326 11.95 -33.16 -11.61
C LYS A 326 11.22 -31.97 -10.99
N TYR A 327 10.80 -31.01 -11.81
CA TYR A 327 9.92 -29.93 -11.36
C TYR A 327 8.51 -30.49 -11.16
N GLU A 328 7.91 -30.24 -10.00
CA GLU A 328 6.58 -30.76 -9.62
C GLU A 328 5.51 -29.67 -9.58
N GLY A 329 5.87 -28.40 -9.79
CA GLY A 329 4.96 -27.26 -9.75
C GLY A 329 5.31 -26.26 -8.64
N TYR A 330 4.31 -25.48 -8.23
CA TYR A 330 4.46 -24.46 -7.20
C TYR A 330 3.33 -24.50 -6.17
N VAL A 331 3.58 -23.87 -5.03
CA VAL A 331 2.56 -23.50 -4.05
C VAL A 331 2.71 -22.01 -3.73
N LEU A 332 1.61 -21.28 -3.79
CA LEU A 332 1.53 -19.89 -3.36
C LEU A 332 0.76 -19.83 -2.05
N LYS A 333 1.40 -19.36 -0.99
CA LYS A 333 0.75 -19.07 0.29
C LYS A 333 0.59 -17.56 0.43
N THR A 334 -0.62 -17.08 0.67
CA THR A 334 -0.90 -15.65 0.76
C THR A 334 -1.67 -15.31 2.04
N ASP A 335 -1.18 -14.31 2.76
CA ASP A 335 -1.89 -13.59 3.82
C ASP A 335 -1.53 -12.10 3.67
N LEU A 336 -2.28 -11.21 4.32
CA LEU A 336 -1.96 -9.78 4.45
C LEU A 336 -0.93 -9.52 5.56
N ASP A 337 -0.40 -10.57 6.20
CA ASP A 337 0.70 -10.53 7.16
C ASP A 337 2.02 -10.92 6.48
N GLU A 338 3.08 -10.14 6.74
CA GLU A 338 4.42 -10.26 6.16
C GLU A 338 5.02 -11.67 6.29
N VAL A 339 4.64 -12.38 7.36
CA VAL A 339 5.19 -13.68 7.73
C VAL A 339 4.73 -14.82 6.82
N TYR A 340 3.52 -14.74 6.27
CA TYR A 340 2.85 -15.88 5.62
C TYR A 340 2.67 -15.74 4.11
N ASN A 341 3.22 -14.67 3.52
CA ASN A 341 3.24 -14.50 2.07
C ASN A 341 4.49 -15.16 1.46
N GLY A 342 4.32 -16.13 0.56
CA GLY A 342 5.47 -16.74 -0.12
C GLY A 342 5.11 -17.63 -1.30
N LEU A 343 6.01 -17.67 -2.27
CA LEU A 343 5.99 -18.61 -3.39
C LEU A 343 6.97 -19.73 -3.09
N TYR A 344 6.53 -20.97 -3.31
CA TYR A 344 7.30 -22.16 -3.07
C TYR A 344 7.41 -22.94 -4.37
N ILE A 345 8.62 -23.01 -4.91
CA ILE A 345 8.91 -23.80 -6.11
C ILE A 345 9.30 -25.21 -5.67
N VAL A 346 8.62 -26.24 -6.20
CA VAL A 346 8.81 -27.61 -5.73
C VAL A 346 9.51 -28.46 -6.77
N TYR A 347 10.62 -29.07 -6.34
CA TYR A 347 11.34 -30.07 -7.10
C TYR A 347 11.34 -31.41 -6.37
N SER A 348 11.45 -32.53 -7.09
CA SER A 348 11.57 -33.85 -6.51
C SER A 348 12.79 -34.62 -7.03
N ARG A 349 13.26 -35.57 -6.21
CA ARG A 349 14.24 -36.59 -6.59
C ARG A 349 13.89 -37.94 -5.97
N VAL A 350 14.14 -39.01 -6.71
CA VAL A 350 14.09 -40.38 -6.21
C VAL A 350 15.48 -40.75 -5.68
N LEU A 351 15.53 -41.20 -4.43
CA LEU A 351 16.73 -41.66 -3.74
C LEU A 351 16.68 -43.18 -3.69
N THR A 352 17.69 -43.85 -4.26
CA THR A 352 17.80 -45.31 -4.23
C THR A 352 19.03 -45.73 -3.44
N SER A 353 18.83 -46.58 -2.44
CA SER A 353 19.91 -47.17 -1.65
C SER A 353 20.72 -48.15 -2.50
N THR A 354 22.04 -48.00 -2.53
CA THR A 354 22.93 -48.93 -3.25
C THR A 354 23.25 -50.20 -2.46
N ASP A 355 23.03 -50.17 -1.15
CA ASP A 355 23.30 -51.25 -0.20
C ASP A 355 22.02 -51.81 0.47
N SER A 356 20.84 -51.47 -0.08
CA SER A 356 19.52 -51.90 0.40
C SER A 356 19.19 -51.54 1.85
N LYS A 357 19.88 -50.56 2.46
CA LYS A 357 19.63 -50.07 3.82
C LYS A 357 18.25 -49.45 4.02
N TYR A 358 17.67 -48.90 2.97
CA TYR A 358 16.36 -48.25 3.02
C TYR A 358 15.61 -48.41 1.69
N VAL A 359 14.30 -48.19 1.73
CA VAL A 359 13.41 -48.29 0.57
C VAL A 359 13.63 -47.10 -0.35
N THR A 360 13.65 -47.32 -1.67
CA THR A 360 13.68 -46.22 -2.65
C THR A 360 12.60 -45.20 -2.31
N THR A 361 13.00 -43.96 -2.05
CA THR A 361 12.12 -42.92 -1.53
C THR A 361 12.16 -41.71 -2.45
N LYS A 362 10.99 -41.23 -2.87
CA LYS A 362 10.87 -39.95 -3.55
C LYS A 362 10.76 -38.83 -2.52
N MET A 363 11.63 -37.84 -2.62
CA MET A 363 11.69 -36.67 -1.76
C MET A 363 11.26 -35.42 -2.53
N TYR A 364 10.54 -34.52 -1.86
CA TYR A 364 10.04 -33.26 -2.41
C TYR A 364 10.67 -32.07 -1.67
N TYR A 365 11.21 -31.13 -2.42
CA TYR A 365 12.02 -30.01 -1.93
C TYR A 365 11.37 -28.67 -2.31
N PRO A 366 10.38 -28.20 -1.53
CA PRO A 366 9.85 -26.86 -1.69
C PRO A 366 10.91 -25.81 -1.32
N VAL A 367 11.17 -24.89 -2.25
CA VAL A 367 12.09 -23.75 -2.07
C VAL A 367 11.29 -22.48 -1.88
N ALA A 368 11.41 -21.87 -0.70
CA ALA A 368 10.66 -20.70 -0.30
C ALA A 368 11.27 -19.39 -0.81
N PHE A 369 10.41 -18.53 -1.36
CA PHE A 369 10.65 -17.12 -1.66
C PHE A 369 9.59 -16.31 -0.90
N ARG A 370 9.98 -15.66 0.19
CA ARG A 370 9.04 -15.09 1.16
C ARG A 370 8.94 -13.58 1.06
N THR A 371 7.76 -13.10 1.45
CA THR A 371 7.33 -11.71 1.42
C THR A 371 7.39 -11.16 0.00
N LEU A 372 6.51 -11.66 -0.86
CA LEU A 372 6.41 -11.21 -2.25
C LEU A 372 5.75 -9.83 -2.30
N MET A 373 6.51 -8.84 -2.74
CA MET A 373 6.05 -7.46 -2.86
C MET A 373 5.85 -7.10 -4.32
N LEU A 374 4.75 -6.42 -4.62
CA LEU A 374 4.37 -5.92 -5.92
C LEU A 374 4.27 -4.38 -5.88
N THR A 375 5.08 -3.75 -6.73
CA THR A 375 5.04 -2.32 -7.08
C THR A 375 4.96 -2.17 -8.61
N ASP A 376 6.04 -1.71 -9.23
CA ASP A 376 6.34 -1.76 -10.66
C ASP A 376 6.86 -3.15 -11.11
N LYS A 377 7.44 -3.90 -10.17
CA LYS A 377 7.94 -5.27 -10.37
C LYS A 377 7.68 -6.12 -9.13
N VAL A 378 7.78 -7.44 -9.31
CA VAL A 378 7.73 -8.37 -8.18
C VAL A 378 9.11 -8.50 -7.57
N THR A 379 9.18 -8.45 -6.24
CA THR A 379 10.38 -8.72 -5.44
C THR A 379 10.05 -9.62 -4.27
N TYR A 380 11.06 -10.22 -3.64
CA TYR A 380 10.92 -11.01 -2.41
C TYR A 380 11.95 -10.55 -1.38
N LYS A 381 11.62 -10.59 -0.08
CA LYS A 381 12.54 -10.14 0.98
C LYS A 381 13.52 -11.22 1.44
N SER A 382 13.15 -12.49 1.35
CA SER A 382 14.02 -13.59 1.80
C SER A 382 13.83 -14.89 1.00
N GLY A 383 14.83 -15.76 1.06
CA GLY A 383 14.99 -16.93 0.19
C GLY A 383 16.06 -16.71 -0.89
N PRO A 384 16.34 -17.70 -1.74
CA PRO A 384 15.76 -19.05 -1.77
C PRO A 384 16.19 -19.91 -0.57
N GLU A 385 15.27 -20.71 -0.02
CA GLU A 385 15.57 -21.67 1.06
C GLU A 385 14.74 -22.95 0.92
N ILE A 386 15.39 -24.13 0.95
CA ILE A 386 14.65 -25.40 1.05
C ILE A 386 14.05 -25.51 2.45
N ILE A 387 12.74 -25.72 2.50
CA ILE A 387 11.99 -25.89 3.75
C ILE A 387 11.58 -27.34 3.97
N GLY A 388 11.09 -27.63 5.18
CA GLY A 388 10.67 -28.96 5.56
C GLY A 388 11.83 -29.87 5.93
N LYS A 389 11.52 -30.88 6.72
CA LYS A 389 12.48 -31.92 7.11
C LYS A 389 11.77 -33.26 7.22
N SER A 390 12.47 -34.31 6.83
CA SER A 390 12.03 -35.69 6.98
C SER A 390 13.13 -36.51 7.64
N SER A 391 12.77 -37.30 8.64
CA SER A 391 13.66 -38.28 9.28
C SER A 391 13.61 -39.62 8.55
N TYR A 392 14.61 -40.48 8.81
CA TYR A 392 14.66 -41.86 8.27
C TYR A 392 14.58 -41.92 6.75
N VAL A 393 15.22 -40.96 6.06
CA VAL A 393 15.27 -40.93 4.59
C VAL A 393 16.30 -41.94 4.07
N THR A 394 17.48 -42.01 4.70
CA THR A 394 18.59 -42.90 4.30
C THR A 394 18.79 -44.08 5.26
N GLY A 395 17.74 -44.47 6.00
CA GLY A 395 17.79 -45.58 6.96
C GLY A 395 18.48 -45.27 8.29
N ASP A 396 18.94 -44.04 8.51
CA ASP A 396 19.41 -43.53 9.81
C ASP A 396 18.44 -42.48 10.38
N SER A 397 18.62 -42.08 11.63
CA SER A 397 17.74 -41.09 12.29
C SER A 397 18.04 -39.64 11.89
N LYS A 398 18.95 -39.38 10.93
CA LYS A 398 19.28 -38.00 10.53
C LYS A 398 18.15 -37.40 9.72
N GLU A 399 17.96 -36.10 9.91
CA GLU A 399 17.01 -35.31 9.13
C GLU A 399 17.61 -34.95 7.76
N SER A 400 16.83 -35.16 6.70
CA SER A 400 17.05 -34.54 5.40
C SER A 400 16.07 -33.40 5.21
N LYS A 401 16.44 -32.35 4.47
CA LYS A 401 15.52 -31.28 4.08
C LYS A 401 14.48 -31.81 3.10
N GLY A 402 13.33 -31.17 3.06
CA GLY A 402 12.19 -31.58 2.23
C GLY A 402 11.28 -32.60 2.90
N TYR A 403 10.27 -33.03 2.15
CA TYR A 403 9.16 -33.86 2.61
C TYR A 403 9.13 -35.20 1.86
N LYS A 404 8.80 -36.28 2.58
CA LYS A 404 8.33 -37.54 1.96
C LYS A 404 6.89 -37.42 1.47
N ARG A 405 6.07 -36.64 2.18
CA ARG A 405 4.65 -36.38 1.90
C ARG A 405 4.46 -34.91 1.53
N PRO A 406 4.18 -34.58 0.26
CA PRO A 406 3.90 -33.22 -0.18
C PRO A 406 2.72 -32.57 0.55
N HIS A 407 1.72 -33.37 0.94
CA HIS A 407 0.51 -32.90 1.60
C HIS A 407 0.78 -32.17 2.92
N ASP A 408 1.76 -32.63 3.71
CA ASP A 408 2.19 -32.00 4.98
C ASP A 408 2.54 -30.50 4.79
N PHE A 409 2.97 -30.12 3.58
CA PHE A 409 3.30 -28.74 3.25
C PHE A 409 2.10 -27.92 2.77
N LEU A 410 1.09 -28.57 2.19
CA LEU A 410 -0.15 -27.95 1.71
C LEU A 410 -1.13 -27.65 2.85
N GLU A 411 -0.92 -28.23 4.04
CA GLU A 411 -1.73 -27.92 5.21
C GLU A 411 -1.75 -26.41 5.51
N ARG A 412 -2.96 -25.91 5.77
CA ARG A 412 -3.23 -24.50 6.04
C ARG A 412 -2.97 -24.19 7.51
N TYR A 413 -2.09 -23.23 7.77
CA TYR A 413 -1.91 -22.66 9.11
C TYR A 413 -2.68 -21.34 9.21
N ARG A 414 -3.70 -21.29 10.08
CA ARG A 414 -4.48 -20.06 10.39
C ARG A 414 -5.27 -19.52 9.17
N SER A 415 -5.15 -18.23 8.87
CA SER A 415 -5.94 -17.48 7.88
C SER A 415 -5.39 -17.53 6.46
N GLU A 416 -4.20 -18.08 6.22
CA GLU A 416 -3.54 -18.04 4.91
C GLU A 416 -4.38 -18.71 3.80
N SER A 417 -4.31 -18.21 2.58
CA SER A 417 -4.75 -18.95 1.39
C SER A 417 -3.58 -19.79 0.89
N VAL A 418 -3.83 -21.04 0.52
CA VAL A 418 -2.85 -21.93 -0.09
C VAL A 418 -3.36 -22.32 -1.47
N THR A 419 -2.58 -22.05 -2.51
CA THR A 419 -2.90 -22.40 -3.89
C THR A 419 -1.76 -23.22 -4.47
N ALA A 420 -1.99 -24.49 -4.74
CA ALA A 420 -1.09 -25.29 -5.56
C ALA A 420 -1.30 -24.96 -7.05
N GLY A 421 -0.26 -25.15 -7.85
CA GLY A 421 -0.32 -24.83 -9.27
C GLY A 421 0.74 -25.52 -10.10
N ASP A 422 0.54 -25.52 -11.42
CA ASP A 422 1.51 -26.00 -12.42
C ASP A 422 1.88 -27.49 -12.22
N GLY A 423 0.86 -28.29 -11.92
CA GLY A 423 0.96 -29.74 -11.73
C GLY A 423 1.03 -30.18 -10.27
N PHE A 424 1.26 -29.27 -9.33
CA PHE A 424 1.36 -29.62 -7.90
C PHE A 424 -0.01 -29.87 -7.26
N GLU A 425 -1.10 -29.46 -7.91
CA GLU A 425 -2.50 -29.67 -7.47
C GLU A 425 -2.83 -31.15 -7.27
N LYS A 426 -2.12 -32.04 -7.96
CA LYS A 426 -2.28 -33.50 -7.82
C LYS A 426 -1.99 -34.03 -6.41
N PHE A 427 -1.34 -33.25 -5.55
CA PHE A 427 -0.99 -33.60 -4.18
C PHE A 427 -1.92 -33.00 -3.11
N GLU A 428 -2.98 -32.28 -3.51
CA GLU A 428 -3.95 -31.70 -2.57
C GLU A 428 -4.71 -32.76 -1.76
N HIS A 429 -4.74 -34.00 -2.26
CA HIS A 429 -5.36 -35.14 -1.60
C HIS A 429 -4.41 -36.35 -1.60
N GLU A 430 -4.38 -37.05 -0.48
CA GLU A 430 -3.68 -38.33 -0.34
C GLU A 430 -4.57 -39.31 0.43
N SER A 431 -4.34 -40.61 0.23
CA SER A 431 -5.08 -41.66 0.92
C SER A 431 -4.21 -42.91 1.09
N TYR A 432 -4.62 -43.81 1.99
CA TYR A 432 -4.03 -45.15 1.99
C TYR A 432 -4.55 -45.95 0.80
N VAL A 433 -3.72 -46.86 0.31
CA VAL A 433 -4.07 -47.82 -0.73
C VAL A 433 -5.01 -48.89 -0.15
N HIS A 434 -6.17 -49.08 -0.77
CA HIS A 434 -7.15 -50.11 -0.37
C HIS A 434 -7.30 -51.20 -1.43
N LYS A 435 -6.80 -50.98 -2.65
CA LYS A 435 -6.81 -51.96 -3.73
C LYS A 435 -5.46 -52.05 -4.42
N LEU A 436 -5.10 -53.25 -4.87
CA LEU A 436 -3.90 -53.46 -5.68
C LEU A 436 -3.90 -52.60 -6.95
N GLU A 437 -5.08 -52.39 -7.52
CA GLU A 437 -5.30 -51.57 -8.71
C GLU A 437 -5.17 -50.06 -8.46
N ASP A 438 -5.18 -49.60 -7.19
CA ASP A 438 -4.92 -48.20 -6.87
C ASP A 438 -3.45 -47.83 -7.09
N MET A 439 -2.56 -48.83 -7.06
CA MET A 439 -1.13 -48.69 -7.34
C MET A 439 -0.84 -48.92 -8.82
N THR A 440 0.08 -48.14 -9.40
CA THR A 440 0.54 -48.37 -10.77
C THR A 440 1.34 -49.67 -10.87
N ASP A 441 1.30 -50.31 -12.03
CA ASP A 441 2.09 -51.52 -12.32
C ASP A 441 3.59 -51.27 -12.12
N GLU A 442 4.05 -50.08 -12.49
CA GLU A 442 5.43 -49.63 -12.31
C GLU A 442 5.81 -49.53 -10.84
N TYR A 443 4.93 -48.97 -9.99
CA TYR A 443 5.16 -48.89 -8.56
C TYR A 443 5.17 -50.28 -7.92
N ARG A 444 4.18 -51.12 -8.21
CA ARG A 444 4.16 -52.52 -7.70
C ARG A 444 5.40 -53.28 -8.14
N LYS A 445 5.82 -53.14 -9.39
CA LYS A 445 7.05 -53.75 -9.91
C LYS A 445 8.30 -53.27 -9.15
N SER A 446 8.37 -51.98 -8.81
CA SER A 446 9.48 -51.45 -8.01
C SER A 446 9.55 -52.08 -6.61
N LEU A 447 8.40 -52.30 -5.96
CA LEU A 447 8.33 -53.00 -4.67
C LEU A 447 8.72 -54.48 -4.82
N GLN A 448 8.31 -55.14 -5.91
CA GLN A 448 8.72 -56.50 -6.22
C GLN A 448 10.24 -56.63 -6.38
N ASP A 449 10.86 -55.72 -7.12
CA ASP A 449 12.31 -55.73 -7.35
C ASP A 449 13.08 -55.47 -6.04
N GLN A 450 12.58 -54.58 -5.19
CA GLN A 450 13.15 -54.36 -3.86
C GLN A 450 12.97 -55.56 -2.92
N ALA A 451 11.81 -56.22 -2.95
CA ALA A 451 11.57 -57.43 -2.19
C ALA A 451 12.52 -58.54 -2.63
N ARG A 452 12.80 -58.64 -3.93
CA ARG A 452 13.80 -59.56 -4.48
C ARG A 452 15.20 -59.26 -3.94
N LEU A 453 15.63 -58.00 -3.97
CA LEU A 453 16.93 -57.62 -3.39
C LEU A 453 17.02 -57.94 -1.90
N THR A 454 15.93 -57.76 -1.17
CA THR A 454 15.83 -58.11 0.26
C THR A 454 16.02 -59.61 0.47
N LEU A 455 15.42 -60.44 -0.41
CA LEU A 455 15.60 -61.90 -0.40
C LEU A 455 17.03 -62.33 -0.72
N ASP A 456 17.61 -61.77 -1.77
CA ASP A 456 19.00 -62.09 -2.15
C ASP A 456 19.97 -61.71 -1.02
N ALA A 457 19.77 -60.55 -0.36
CA ALA A 457 20.58 -60.11 0.78
C ALA A 457 20.43 -61.02 2.01
N TYR A 458 19.21 -61.46 2.32
CA TYR A 458 18.94 -62.41 3.41
C TYR A 458 19.64 -63.75 3.16
N ILE A 459 19.49 -64.33 1.97
CA ILE A 459 20.13 -65.60 1.60
C ILE A 459 21.65 -65.47 1.74
N ALA A 460 22.24 -64.41 1.16
CA ALA A 460 23.69 -64.21 1.20
C ALA A 460 24.25 -64.06 2.63
N LYS A 461 23.46 -63.48 3.54
CA LYS A 461 23.86 -63.21 4.92
C LYS A 461 23.65 -64.40 5.85
N ASP A 462 22.49 -65.03 5.77
CA ASP A 462 22.01 -65.96 6.81
C ASP A 462 22.17 -67.44 6.41
N TYR A 463 22.33 -67.76 5.12
CA TYR A 463 22.45 -69.16 4.70
C TYR A 463 23.89 -69.67 4.77
N LYS A 464 24.01 -70.92 5.23
CA LYS A 464 25.30 -71.61 5.31
C LYS A 464 25.78 -72.02 3.91
N PRO A 465 27.09 -72.23 3.68
CA PRO A 465 27.62 -72.61 2.36
C PRO A 465 27.02 -73.88 1.76
N ASN A 466 26.50 -74.79 2.58
CA ASN A 466 25.85 -76.03 2.14
C ASN A 466 24.38 -75.85 1.75
N MET A 467 23.74 -74.74 2.12
CA MET A 467 22.35 -74.44 1.78
C MET A 467 22.29 -73.84 0.38
N GLN A 468 21.63 -74.53 -0.54
CA GLN A 468 21.49 -74.12 -1.94
C GLN A 468 20.07 -73.63 -2.21
N VAL A 469 19.97 -72.47 -2.84
CA VAL A 469 18.71 -71.87 -3.28
C VAL A 469 18.62 -71.91 -4.79
N SER A 470 17.52 -72.43 -5.33
CA SER A 470 17.20 -72.39 -6.76
C SER A 470 15.77 -71.90 -7.00
N ASP A 471 15.46 -71.61 -8.26
CA ASP A 471 14.09 -71.36 -8.73
C ASP A 471 13.35 -70.25 -7.97
N ILE A 472 14.05 -69.15 -7.68
CA ILE A 472 13.43 -67.97 -7.07
C ILE A 472 12.39 -67.39 -8.04
N GLN A 473 11.13 -67.40 -7.65
CA GLN A 473 10.00 -66.97 -8.47
C GLN A 473 9.10 -66.04 -7.69
N PHE A 474 8.59 -64.99 -8.35
CA PHE A 474 7.51 -64.18 -7.82
C PHE A 474 6.20 -64.99 -7.88
N VAL A 475 5.52 -65.13 -6.75
CA VAL A 475 4.32 -65.96 -6.61
C VAL A 475 3.07 -65.11 -6.64
N GLY A 476 3.10 -63.92 -6.04
CA GLY A 476 1.96 -63.00 -6.01
C GLY A 476 2.04 -62.00 -4.87
N GLU A 477 0.93 -61.31 -4.66
CA GLU A 477 0.77 -60.22 -3.71
C GLU A 477 -0.45 -60.42 -2.80
N TYR A 478 -0.33 -59.94 -1.56
CA TYR A 478 -1.45 -59.72 -0.65
C TYR A 478 -1.51 -58.25 -0.25
N LEU A 479 -2.72 -57.70 -0.14
CA LEU A 479 -2.96 -56.39 0.46
C LEU A 479 -3.97 -56.58 1.60
N LEU A 480 -3.65 -56.06 2.78
CA LEU A 480 -4.55 -55.95 3.91
C LEU A 480 -4.75 -54.48 4.22
N TYR A 481 -5.96 -54.05 4.53
CA TYR A 481 -6.27 -52.66 4.85
C TYR A 481 -7.40 -52.57 5.86
N THR A 482 -7.41 -51.51 6.67
CA THR A 482 -8.52 -51.21 7.57
C THR A 482 -9.56 -50.37 6.87
N SER A 483 -10.84 -50.51 7.23
CA SER A 483 -11.92 -49.70 6.66
C SER A 483 -11.92 -48.22 7.11
N ASP A 484 -11.13 -47.88 8.15
CA ASP A 484 -10.90 -46.50 8.60
C ASP A 484 -9.54 -46.02 8.07
N ASP A 485 -9.54 -44.87 7.39
CA ASP A 485 -8.36 -44.22 6.79
C ASP A 485 -7.47 -43.50 7.82
N LYS A 486 -7.78 -43.60 9.11
CA LYS A 486 -6.93 -43.07 10.18
C LYS A 486 -5.69 -43.92 10.40
N GLU A 487 -4.59 -43.25 10.73
CA GLU A 487 -3.34 -43.92 11.09
C GLU A 487 -3.55 -44.82 12.32
N GLN A 488 -3.31 -46.11 12.15
CA GLN A 488 -3.43 -47.11 13.22
C GLN A 488 -2.06 -47.60 13.68
N PHE A 489 -1.89 -47.80 14.99
CA PHE A 489 -0.63 -48.27 15.58
C PHE A 489 -0.09 -49.59 14.96
N ASN A 490 -0.98 -50.45 14.46
CA ASN A 490 -0.62 -51.73 13.84
C ASN A 490 -0.54 -51.69 12.29
N GLY A 491 -0.58 -50.49 11.70
CA GLY A 491 -0.56 -50.26 10.25
C GLY A 491 -1.96 -50.15 9.64
N THR A 492 -2.26 -49.03 8.98
CA THR A 492 -3.55 -48.82 8.28
C THR A 492 -3.70 -49.72 7.06
N ASN A 493 -2.59 -50.01 6.38
CA ASN A 493 -2.51 -51.06 5.37
C ASN A 493 -1.15 -51.76 5.37
N ILE A 494 -1.16 -53.01 4.89
CA ILE A 494 -0.02 -53.91 4.84
C ILE A 494 -0.01 -54.58 3.47
N TYR A 495 1.10 -54.47 2.76
CA TYR A 495 1.29 -55.03 1.44
C TYR A 495 2.41 -56.07 1.47
N TYR A 496 2.10 -57.30 1.06
CA TYR A 496 3.06 -58.39 0.97
C TYR A 496 3.41 -58.70 -0.47
N VAL A 497 4.71 -58.79 -0.74
CA VAL A 497 5.25 -59.39 -1.97
C VAL A 497 5.76 -60.79 -1.64
N ILE A 498 5.25 -61.81 -2.31
CA ILE A 498 5.59 -63.21 -2.05
C ILE A 498 6.53 -63.75 -3.13
N PHE A 499 7.72 -64.19 -2.72
CA PHE A 499 8.58 -65.03 -3.55
C PHE A 499 8.54 -66.48 -3.07
N SER A 500 8.78 -67.44 -3.95
CA SER A 500 9.10 -68.83 -3.58
C SER A 500 10.49 -69.19 -4.06
N ALA A 501 11.17 -70.06 -3.34
CA ALA A 501 12.41 -70.67 -3.82
C ALA A 501 12.56 -72.11 -3.31
N ASN A 502 13.26 -72.94 -4.07
CA ASN A 502 13.63 -74.29 -3.65
C ASN A 502 14.90 -74.21 -2.80
N LEU A 503 14.82 -74.71 -1.56
CA LEU A 503 15.92 -74.79 -0.62
C LEU A 503 16.34 -76.24 -0.44
N SER A 504 17.61 -76.55 -0.68
CA SER A 504 18.19 -77.89 -0.51
C SER A 504 19.53 -77.86 0.22
N ASP A 505 19.92 -78.98 0.82
CA ASP A 505 21.25 -79.17 1.39
C ASP A 505 22.18 -79.91 0.42
N ALA A 506 23.34 -79.34 0.13
CA ALA A 506 24.35 -79.97 -0.73
C ALA A 506 24.85 -81.32 -0.18
N ASN A 507 24.74 -81.56 1.13
CA ASN A 507 25.10 -82.83 1.76
C ASN A 507 23.90 -83.77 1.97
N GLY A 508 22.70 -83.41 1.49
CA GLY A 508 21.49 -84.22 1.60
C GLY A 508 20.90 -84.35 3.00
N LYS A 509 21.23 -83.45 3.94
CA LYS A 509 20.69 -83.50 5.31
C LYS A 509 19.19 -83.23 5.40
N PHE A 510 18.65 -82.45 4.46
CA PHE A 510 17.22 -82.20 4.32
C PHE A 510 16.80 -82.24 2.85
N PRO A 511 15.57 -82.67 2.54
CA PRO A 511 15.09 -82.74 1.17
C PRO A 511 14.87 -81.34 0.59
N THR A 512 14.93 -81.22 -0.73
CA THR A 512 14.53 -79.98 -1.41
C THR A 512 13.12 -79.59 -0.98
N THR A 513 13.00 -78.41 -0.39
CA THR A 513 11.76 -77.88 0.16
C THR A 513 11.47 -76.54 -0.49
N THR A 514 10.29 -76.35 -1.05
CA THR A 514 9.85 -75.04 -1.54
C THR A 514 9.48 -74.16 -0.35
N ILE A 515 10.11 -73.00 -0.26
CA ILE A 515 9.88 -72.02 0.81
C ILE A 515 9.27 -70.76 0.19
N TYR A 516 8.19 -70.27 0.80
CA TYR A 516 7.57 -68.98 0.49
C TYR A 516 8.13 -67.90 1.42
N TYR A 517 8.61 -66.81 0.84
CA TYR A 517 9.27 -65.67 1.48
C TYR A 517 8.43 -64.41 1.27
N PRO A 518 7.57 -64.04 2.22
CA PRO A 518 6.85 -62.77 2.19
C PRO A 518 7.78 -61.62 2.56
N VAL A 519 7.70 -60.51 1.85
CA VAL A 519 8.31 -59.23 2.26
C VAL A 519 7.18 -58.24 2.55
N GLU A 520 7.18 -57.65 3.74
CA GLU A 520 6.12 -56.75 4.21
C GLU A 520 6.47 -55.28 3.96
N TYR A 521 5.50 -54.53 3.45
CA TYR A 521 5.49 -53.09 3.34
C TYR A 521 4.27 -52.54 4.12
N THR A 522 4.44 -51.47 4.89
CA THR A 522 3.34 -50.87 5.66
C THR A 522 3.20 -49.38 5.36
N TYR A 523 1.97 -48.88 5.55
CA TYR A 523 1.59 -47.49 5.28
C TYR A 523 1.86 -47.11 3.81
N VAL A 524 1.32 -47.91 2.90
CA VAL A 524 1.35 -47.64 1.47
C VAL A 524 0.33 -46.55 1.16
N MET A 525 0.83 -45.37 0.81
CA MET A 525 0.03 -44.20 0.52
C MET A 525 0.04 -43.86 -0.95
N LYS A 526 -1.13 -43.50 -1.47
CA LYS A 526 -1.32 -42.84 -2.76
C LYS A 526 -1.24 -41.33 -2.53
N LEU A 527 -0.18 -40.71 -3.04
CA LEU A 527 0.05 -39.26 -2.94
C LEU A 527 -0.53 -38.51 -4.16
N SER A 528 -0.57 -39.17 -5.31
CA SER A 528 -1.22 -38.73 -6.55
C SER A 528 -1.56 -39.98 -7.39
N ASP A 529 -2.08 -39.81 -8.62
CA ASP A 529 -2.31 -40.96 -9.52
C ASP A 529 -1.03 -41.70 -9.93
N GLU A 530 0.13 -41.04 -9.87
CA GLU A 530 1.41 -41.60 -10.29
C GLU A 530 2.43 -41.69 -9.14
N ASP A 531 2.16 -41.05 -8.00
CA ASP A 531 3.10 -40.91 -6.89
C ASP A 531 2.62 -41.66 -5.65
N PHE A 532 3.51 -42.51 -5.10
CA PHE A 532 3.22 -43.36 -3.96
C PHE A 532 4.35 -43.33 -2.93
N LEU A 533 4.03 -43.67 -1.69
CA LEU A 533 4.97 -43.73 -0.58
C LEU A 533 4.73 -45.00 0.25
N THR A 534 5.81 -45.64 0.70
CA THR A 534 5.78 -46.68 1.73
C THR A 534 6.59 -46.20 2.92
N ALA A 535 6.03 -46.25 4.14
CA ALA A 535 6.73 -45.73 5.32
C ALA A 535 7.76 -46.71 5.86
N ASN A 536 7.43 -48.01 5.91
CA ASN A 536 8.33 -49.04 6.40
C ASN A 536 8.33 -50.28 5.51
N ARG A 537 9.49 -50.95 5.45
CA ARG A 537 9.67 -52.31 4.93
C ARG A 537 10.23 -53.18 6.04
N SER A 538 9.63 -54.35 6.28
CA SER A 538 10.23 -55.35 7.16
C SER A 538 11.22 -56.23 6.39
N ASP A 539 12.13 -56.90 7.11
CA ASP A 539 12.83 -58.05 6.56
C ASP A 539 11.84 -59.14 6.12
N ILE A 540 12.33 -60.17 5.42
CA ILE A 540 11.54 -61.35 5.06
C ILE A 540 10.86 -61.92 6.29
N ALA A 541 9.56 -62.17 6.13
CA ALA A 541 8.58 -62.20 7.20
C ALA A 541 8.78 -63.28 8.29
N LEU A 542 7.92 -63.10 9.29
CA LEU A 542 8.12 -63.15 10.74
C LEU A 542 8.21 -64.54 11.37
N ASN A 543 8.34 -65.61 10.59
CA ASN A 543 8.30 -66.98 11.08
C ASN A 543 9.63 -67.70 10.87
N TYR A 544 10.14 -68.32 11.95
CA TYR A 544 11.31 -69.20 11.88
C TYR A 544 10.85 -70.62 11.60
N LEU A 545 11.16 -71.10 10.39
CA LEU A 545 10.94 -72.47 9.98
C LEU A 545 12.18 -73.31 10.29
N SER A 546 12.04 -74.34 11.11
CA SER A 546 13.08 -75.36 11.30
C SER A 546 13.11 -76.31 10.09
N LEU A 547 14.30 -76.53 9.53
CA LEU A 547 14.47 -77.44 8.42
C LEU A 547 14.46 -78.90 8.90
N PRO A 548 13.81 -79.82 8.17
CA PRO A 548 13.69 -81.22 8.60
C PRO A 548 15.05 -81.85 8.87
N ASN A 549 15.17 -82.63 9.95
CA ASN A 549 16.39 -83.38 10.29
C ASN A 549 17.66 -82.54 10.51
N THR A 550 17.54 -81.22 10.71
CA THR A 550 18.67 -80.35 11.05
C THR A 550 18.34 -79.41 12.20
N TRP A 551 19.36 -78.71 12.70
CA TRP A 551 19.22 -77.57 13.60
C TRP A 551 19.18 -76.24 12.83
N ASP A 552 19.15 -76.30 11.49
CA ASP A 552 19.16 -75.13 10.64
C ASP A 552 17.74 -74.56 10.52
N THR A 553 17.65 -73.24 10.47
CA THR A 553 16.37 -72.53 10.34
C THR A 553 16.42 -71.57 9.17
N THR A 554 15.27 -71.36 8.54
CA THR A 554 15.07 -70.30 7.55
C THR A 554 13.86 -69.44 7.93
N ARG A 555 13.79 -68.21 7.41
CA ARG A 555 12.60 -67.36 7.50
C ARG A 555 11.68 -67.66 6.33
N GLY A 556 10.38 -67.82 6.61
CA GLY A 556 9.37 -68.08 5.60
C GLY A 556 8.45 -69.24 5.96
N TYR A 557 7.79 -69.80 4.94
CA TYR A 557 6.77 -70.83 5.10
C TYR A 557 7.01 -71.98 4.13
N ALA A 558 6.89 -73.23 4.60
CA ALA A 558 6.93 -74.41 3.72
C ALA A 558 5.54 -74.77 3.14
N ASP A 559 4.47 -74.21 3.69
CA ASP A 559 3.08 -74.42 3.25
C ASP A 559 2.42 -73.07 2.97
N GLY A 560 1.91 -72.89 1.74
CA GLY A 560 1.22 -71.68 1.34
C GLY A 560 -0.09 -71.44 2.12
N ASN A 561 -0.79 -72.49 2.56
CA ASN A 561 -2.00 -72.36 3.38
C ASN A 561 -1.67 -71.85 4.78
N GLU A 562 -0.54 -72.30 5.35
CA GLU A 562 -0.05 -71.79 6.63
C GLU A 562 0.39 -70.32 6.50
N MET A 563 1.07 -69.98 5.41
CA MET A 563 1.41 -68.59 5.09
C MET A 563 0.14 -67.71 5.03
N TYR A 564 -0.86 -68.12 4.25
CA TYR A 564 -2.13 -67.39 4.14
C TYR A 564 -2.80 -67.22 5.51
N LYS A 565 -2.91 -68.30 6.29
CA LYS A 565 -3.51 -68.26 7.62
C LYS A 565 -2.76 -67.30 8.55
N ASN A 566 -1.43 -67.30 8.53
CA ASN A 566 -0.64 -66.48 9.46
C ASN A 566 -0.57 -65.01 9.03
N LEU A 567 -0.51 -64.71 7.74
CA LEU A 567 -0.44 -63.34 7.23
C LEU A 567 -1.82 -62.68 7.15
N ILE A 568 -2.85 -63.44 6.75
CA ILE A 568 -4.21 -62.94 6.53
C ILE A 568 -5.10 -63.25 7.73
N SER A 569 -5.39 -64.53 7.97
CA SER A 569 -6.37 -64.93 9.02
C SER A 569 -5.90 -64.69 10.45
N GLY A 570 -4.60 -64.50 10.66
CA GLY A 570 -3.95 -64.30 11.95
C GLY A 570 -3.90 -62.84 12.40
N ARG A 571 -4.16 -61.89 11.50
CA ARG A 571 -4.32 -60.47 11.85
C ARG A 571 -5.81 -60.20 12.16
N ASP A 572 -6.07 -59.33 13.14
CA ASP A 572 -7.38 -59.07 13.78
C ASP A 572 -8.54 -58.91 12.77
N LYS A 573 -9.80 -59.12 13.21
CA LYS A 573 -11.04 -58.97 12.40
C LYS A 573 -11.26 -57.56 11.81
N LEU A 574 -10.32 -56.64 12.03
CA LEU A 574 -10.34 -55.24 11.62
C LEU A 574 -9.86 -55.03 10.17
N TYR A 575 -9.19 -56.01 9.56
CA TYR A 575 -8.65 -55.89 8.21
C TYR A 575 -9.53 -56.57 7.16
N GLU A 576 -9.81 -55.84 6.09
CA GLU A 576 -10.18 -56.42 4.80
C GLU A 576 -8.91 -56.80 4.04
N HIS A 577 -9.03 -57.65 3.03
CA HIS A 577 -7.87 -58.08 2.23
C HIS A 577 -8.21 -58.32 0.77
N GLN A 578 -7.18 -58.19 -0.07
CA GLN A 578 -7.19 -58.53 -1.48
C GLN A 578 -6.00 -59.46 -1.78
N VAL A 579 -6.27 -60.52 -2.56
CA VAL A 579 -5.31 -61.55 -2.93
C VAL A 579 -5.15 -61.56 -4.44
N SER A 580 -3.91 -61.51 -4.92
CA SER A 580 -3.61 -61.72 -6.34
C SER A 580 -4.03 -63.13 -6.80
N ASP A 581 -4.45 -63.27 -8.06
CA ASP A 581 -5.08 -64.50 -8.57
C ASP A 581 -4.25 -65.78 -8.34
N SER A 582 -2.92 -65.68 -8.44
CA SER A 582 -2.00 -66.80 -8.25
C SER A 582 -1.92 -67.31 -6.80
N LEU A 583 -2.27 -66.49 -5.82
CA LEU A 583 -2.22 -66.85 -4.39
C LEU A 583 -3.58 -67.31 -3.84
N LYS A 584 -4.68 -67.14 -4.58
CA LYS A 584 -6.03 -67.56 -4.15
C LYS A 584 -6.13 -69.04 -3.81
N GLN A 585 -5.30 -69.87 -4.45
CA GLN A 585 -5.19 -71.30 -4.18
C GLN A 585 -4.82 -71.66 -2.73
N PHE A 586 -4.33 -70.70 -1.94
CA PHE A 586 -3.86 -70.93 -0.56
C PHE A 586 -4.86 -70.55 0.54
N GLY A 587 -6.09 -70.13 0.21
CA GLY A 587 -7.12 -69.93 1.23
C GLY A 587 -8.21 -68.91 0.96
N GLU A 588 -8.40 -68.45 -0.29
CA GLU A 588 -9.60 -67.67 -0.65
C GLU A 588 -10.81 -68.58 -0.95
#